data_AF-A0AAW2KEN6-F1
#
_entry.id   AF-A0AAW2KEN6-F1
#
_cell.length_a   1.000
_cell.length_b   1.000
_cell.length_c   1.000
_cell.angle_alpha   90.00
_cell.angle_beta   90.00
_cell.angle_gamma   90.00
#
_symmetry.space_group_name_H-M   'P 1'
#
loop_
_entity.id
_entity.type
_entity.pdbx_description
1 polymer ?
#
loop_
_entity_poly.entity_id
_entity_poly.type
_entity_poly.pdbx_seq_one_letter_code
_entity_poly.pdbx_strand_id
1 'polypeptide(L)'
;MLIKVGRIEAFGGAEEVGEAIVRTITGSGKRPDVKGTLRGCSLREDSARNVKYYELEFEVESSAFQRHNVAVCCARKGRLFTLNAQAPESAWPQFSSQFYTIAHSFNLV
;
A
#
# COMPACT_ATOMS: atom_id res chain seq x y z
N MET A 1 22.00 1.24 -11.11
CA MET A 1 21.54 2.55 -10.57
C MET A 1 20.87 2.28 -9.23
N LEU A 2 21.57 2.52 -8.11
CA LEU A 2 21.00 2.37 -6.77
C LEU A 2 20.10 3.59 -6.50
N ILE A 3 18.79 3.39 -6.48
CA ILE A 3 17.87 4.41 -5.96
C ILE A 3 18.25 4.60 -4.49
N LYS A 4 18.90 5.71 -4.15
CA LYS A 4 19.00 6.13 -2.76
C LYS A 4 17.57 6.35 -2.29
N VAL A 5 17.07 5.48 -1.41
CA VAL A 5 15.72 5.56 -0.82
C VAL A 5 15.65 6.74 0.16
N GLY A 6 15.84 7.96 -0.34
CA GLY A 6 15.84 9.17 0.47
C GLY A 6 14.43 9.59 0.84
N ARG A 7 13.50 9.44 -0.10
CA ARG A 7 12.09 9.83 -0.03
C ARG A 7 11.24 8.90 -0.91
N ILE A 8 9.93 8.81 -0.64
CA ILE A 8 9.05 7.84 -1.30
C ILE A 8 8.81 8.20 -2.77
N GLU A 9 8.87 9.48 -3.12
CA GLU A 9 8.68 9.99 -4.47
C GLU A 9 9.76 9.51 -5.45
N ALA A 10 10.89 9.00 -4.95
CA ALA A 10 11.92 8.36 -5.77
C ALA A 10 11.44 7.06 -6.44
N PHE A 11 10.31 6.50 -5.98
CA PHE A 11 9.67 5.32 -6.56
C PHE A 11 8.53 5.65 -7.54
N GLY A 12 8.21 6.94 -7.74
CA GLY A 12 7.04 7.39 -8.50
C GLY A 12 5.95 8.00 -7.61
N GLY A 13 4.83 8.36 -8.21
CA GLY A 13 3.62 8.84 -7.51
C GLY A 13 2.88 7.73 -6.76
N ALA A 14 1.86 8.11 -5.96
CA ALA A 14 1.09 7.16 -5.17
C ALA A 14 0.41 6.07 -6.03
N GLU A 15 -0.16 6.46 -7.17
CA GLU A 15 -0.78 5.53 -8.13
C GLU A 15 0.26 4.59 -8.75
N GLU A 16 1.36 5.12 -9.28
CA GLU A 16 2.44 4.32 -9.88
C GLU A 16 3.03 3.30 -8.89
N VAL A 17 3.23 3.71 -7.64
CA VAL A 17 3.69 2.83 -6.55
C VAL A 17 2.61 1.80 -6.21
N GLY A 18 1.35 2.19 -6.13
CA GLY A 18 0.22 1.29 -5.88
C GLY A 18 0.10 0.20 -6.95
N GLU A 19 0.15 0.59 -8.22
CA GLU A 19 0.15 -0.34 -9.36
C GLU A 19 1.37 -1.26 -9.34
N ALA A 20 2.55 -0.71 -9.03
CA ALA A 20 3.77 -1.51 -8.92
C ALA A 20 3.66 -2.56 -7.80
N ILE A 21 3.05 -2.22 -6.66
CA ILE A 21 2.80 -3.16 -5.57
C ILE A 21 1.83 -4.26 -6.02
N VAL A 22 0.68 -3.90 -6.60
CA VAL A 22 -0.32 -4.87 -7.09
C VAL A 22 0.28 -5.80 -8.15
N ARG A 23 1.03 -5.25 -9.11
CA ARG A 23 1.77 -6.02 -10.12
C ARG A 23 2.78 -6.97 -9.48
N THR A 24 3.49 -6.53 -8.45
CA THR A 24 4.45 -7.38 -7.73
C THR A 24 3.77 -8.54 -7.01
N ILE A 25 2.64 -8.29 -6.35
CA ILE A 25 1.87 -9.31 -5.62
C ILE A 25 1.34 -10.40 -6.57
N THR A 26 0.83 -10.00 -7.72
CA THR A 26 0.35 -10.90 -8.79
C THR A 26 1.48 -11.57 -9.57
N GLY A 27 2.73 -11.40 -9.15
CA GLY A 27 3.91 -11.98 -9.78
C GLY A 27 4.14 -11.47 -11.21
N SER A 28 3.68 -10.27 -11.53
CA SER A 28 3.72 -9.68 -12.87
C SER A 28 3.12 -10.61 -13.94
N GLY A 29 1.99 -11.25 -13.62
CA GLY A 29 1.31 -12.20 -14.50
C GLY A 29 1.87 -13.63 -14.47
N LYS A 30 2.92 -13.91 -13.69
CA LYS A 30 3.45 -15.28 -13.51
C LYS A 30 2.61 -16.13 -12.56
N ARG A 31 1.66 -15.52 -11.84
CA ARG A 31 0.67 -16.21 -11.00
C ARG A 31 -0.70 -16.00 -11.62
N PRO A 32 -1.09 -16.78 -12.66
CA PRO A 32 -2.31 -16.55 -13.43
C PRO A 32 -3.57 -16.73 -12.59
N ASP A 33 -3.46 -17.43 -11.47
CA ASP A 33 -4.50 -17.66 -10.47
C ASP A 33 -4.67 -16.50 -9.47
N VAL A 34 -3.73 -15.54 -9.44
CA VAL A 34 -3.77 -14.39 -8.54
C VAL A 34 -4.00 -13.11 -9.32
N LYS A 35 -5.12 -12.44 -9.05
CA LYS A 35 -5.43 -11.11 -9.57
C LYS A 35 -5.31 -10.10 -8.45
N GLY A 36 -5.01 -8.86 -8.84
CA GLY A 36 -4.99 -7.75 -7.92
C GLY A 36 -5.50 -6.50 -8.61
N THR A 37 -6.13 -5.62 -7.84
CA THR A 37 -6.73 -4.39 -8.35
C THR A 37 -6.48 -3.27 -7.37
N LEU A 38 -5.89 -2.17 -7.84
CA LEU A 38 -5.81 -0.93 -7.07
C LEU A 38 -7.20 -0.28 -7.06
N ARG A 39 -7.74 -0.04 -5.86
CA ARG A 39 -9.06 0.58 -5.66
C ARG A 39 -8.96 2.08 -5.41
N GLY A 40 -7.93 2.49 -4.69
CA GLY A 40 -7.71 3.89 -4.37
C GLY A 40 -6.27 4.16 -4.01
N CYS A 41 -5.85 5.40 -4.21
CA CYS A 41 -4.60 5.90 -3.67
C CYS A 41 -4.75 7.37 -3.25
N SER A 42 -4.02 7.76 -2.22
CA SER A 42 -3.94 9.13 -1.76
C SER A 42 -2.53 9.47 -1.29
N LEU A 43 -2.25 10.76 -1.17
CA LEU A 43 -1.02 11.28 -0.59
C LEU A 43 -1.37 12.05 0.68
N ARG A 44 -0.78 11.63 1.79
CA ARG A 44 -0.73 12.39 3.04
C ARG A 44 0.67 12.93 3.27
N GLU A 45 0.77 14.23 3.56
CA GLU A 45 2.05 14.90 3.84
C GLU A 45 2.16 15.28 5.32
N ASP A 46 3.31 15.00 5.94
CA ASP A 46 3.70 15.53 7.25
C ASP A 46 4.88 16.49 7.04
N SER A 47 4.58 17.78 6.92
CA SER A 47 5.59 18.82 6.68
C SER A 47 6.52 19.01 7.88
N ALA A 48 6.06 18.76 9.11
CA ALA A 48 6.87 18.92 10.32
C ALA A 48 7.99 17.86 10.37
N ARG A 49 7.72 16.64 9.88
CA ARG A 49 8.70 15.55 9.82
C ARG A 49 9.35 15.38 8.45
N ASN A 50 8.90 16.16 7.46
CA ASN A 50 9.31 16.07 6.05
C ASN A 50 9.14 14.63 5.50
N VAL A 51 7.95 14.05 5.69
CA VAL A 51 7.60 12.70 5.23
C VAL A 51 6.33 12.74 4.40
N LYS A 52 6.33 11.99 3.30
CA LYS A 52 5.13 11.71 2.50
C LYS A 52 4.72 10.26 2.69
N TYR A 53 3.44 10.04 2.83
CA TYR A 53 2.81 8.74 2.99
C TYR A 53 1.89 8.50 1.81
N TYR A 54 2.15 7.42 1.07
CA TYR A 54 1.23 6.92 0.06
C TYR A 54 0.28 5.94 0.74
N GLU A 55 -0.99 6.30 0.79
CA GLU A 55 -2.05 5.45 1.32
C GLU A 55 -2.72 4.78 0.13
N LEU A 56 -2.85 3.46 0.20
CA LEU A 56 -3.22 2.61 -0.92
C LEU A 56 -4.33 1.67 -0.46
N GLU A 57 -5.36 1.54 -1.28
CA GLU A 57 -6.41 0.55 -1.10
C GLU A 57 -6.41 -0.38 -2.30
N PHE A 58 -6.32 -1.69 -2.06
CA PHE A 58 -6.27 -2.67 -3.13
C PHE A 58 -6.83 -4.02 -2.71
N GLU A 59 -7.29 -4.76 -3.69
CA GLU A 59 -7.77 -6.12 -3.54
C GLU A 59 -6.78 -7.11 -4.13
N VAL A 60 -6.70 -8.29 -3.53
CA VAL A 60 -5.96 -9.43 -4.04
C VAL A 60 -6.83 -10.66 -3.94
N GLU A 61 -7.01 -11.36 -5.06
CA GLU A 61 -7.94 -12.47 -5.16
C GLU A 61 -7.33 -13.65 -5.92
N SER A 62 -7.78 -14.84 -5.57
CA SER A 62 -7.54 -16.11 -6.26
C SER A 62 -8.74 -17.03 -6.08
N SER A 63 -8.66 -18.24 -6.61
CA SER A 63 -9.68 -19.27 -6.35
C SER A 63 -9.80 -19.67 -4.87
N ALA A 64 -8.76 -19.46 -4.07
CA ALA A 64 -8.71 -19.91 -2.67
C ALA A 64 -8.94 -18.78 -1.65
N PHE A 65 -8.78 -17.51 -2.04
CA PHE A 65 -8.92 -16.38 -1.14
C PHE A 65 -9.27 -15.10 -1.87
N GLN A 66 -9.91 -14.17 -1.17
CA GLN A 66 -10.12 -12.80 -1.60
C GLN A 66 -9.84 -11.89 -0.41
N ARG A 67 -8.99 -10.87 -0.58
CA ARG A 67 -8.54 -10.00 0.50
C ARG A 67 -8.63 -8.54 0.10
N HIS A 68 -9.16 -7.74 1.01
CA HIS A 68 -9.15 -6.29 0.95
C HIS A 68 -8.00 -5.74 1.80
N ASN A 69 -7.25 -4.79 1.26
CA ASN A 69 -6.05 -4.25 1.90
C ASN A 69 -6.12 -2.73 1.94
N VAL A 70 -5.75 -2.15 3.08
CA VAL A 70 -5.39 -0.74 3.22
C VAL A 70 -3.95 -0.68 3.68
N ALA A 71 -3.09 -0.09 2.86
CA ALA A 71 -1.66 0.00 3.10
C ALA A 71 -1.18 1.45 3.15
N VAL A 72 -0.08 1.67 3.88
CA VAL A 72 0.64 2.93 3.91
C VAL A 72 2.10 2.66 3.60
N CYS A 73 2.67 3.41 2.65
CA CYS A 73 4.08 3.34 2.29
C CYS A 73 4.74 4.71 2.47
N CYS A 74 5.90 4.76 3.11
CA CYS A 74 6.72 5.98 3.16
C CYS A 74 8.20 5.64 3.22
N ALA A 75 9.06 6.60 2.89
CA ALA A 75 10.50 6.43 2.99
C ALA A 75 11.15 7.63 3.66
N ARG A 76 12.11 7.35 4.55
CA ARG A 76 12.89 8.37 5.26
C ARG A 76 14.27 7.81 5.61
N LYS A 77 15.32 8.61 5.37
CA LYS A 77 16.71 8.27 5.75
C LYS A 77 17.19 6.90 5.23
N GLY A 78 16.93 6.59 3.96
CA GLY A 78 17.41 5.35 3.34
C GLY A 78 16.56 4.12 3.63
N ARG A 79 15.44 4.26 4.36
CA ARG A 79 14.56 3.14 4.74
C ARG A 79 13.17 3.34 4.17
N LEU A 80 12.62 2.27 3.62
CA LEU A 80 11.22 2.14 3.23
C LEU A 80 10.45 1.50 4.39
N PHE A 81 9.30 2.08 4.73
CA PHE A 81 8.39 1.58 5.74
C PHE A 81 7.05 1.30 5.09
N THR A 82 6.48 0.14 5.42
CA THR A 82 5.15 -0.25 4.96
C THR A 82 4.32 -0.75 6.13
N LEU A 83 3.06 -0.37 6.15
CA LEU A 83 2.02 -0.97 6.98
C LEU A 83 0.94 -1.48 6.05
N ASN A 84 0.42 -2.68 6.29
CA ASN A 84 -0.69 -3.25 5.53
C ASN A 84 -1.71 -3.88 6.49
N ALA A 85 -2.90 -3.29 6.56
CA ALA A 85 -4.03 -3.85 7.27
C ALA A 85 -4.94 -4.58 6.27
N GLN A 86 -5.29 -5.83 6.56
CA GLN A 86 -6.03 -6.66 5.62
C GLN A 86 -7.00 -7.65 6.29
N ALA A 87 -8.05 -8.00 5.56
CA ALA A 87 -9.06 -8.99 5.96
C ALA A 87 -9.51 -9.80 4.75
N PRO A 88 -10.10 -11.00 4.95
CA PRO A 88 -10.94 -11.61 3.93
C PRO A 88 -12.04 -10.63 3.48
N GLU A 89 -12.36 -10.62 2.20
CA GLU A 89 -13.39 -9.71 1.64
C GLU A 89 -14.74 -9.86 2.37
N SER A 90 -15.12 -11.09 2.74
CA SER A 90 -16.35 -11.35 3.49
C SER A 90 -16.43 -10.65 4.85
N ALA A 91 -15.28 -10.32 5.45
CA ALA A 91 -15.18 -9.62 6.72
C ALA A 91 -14.88 -8.13 6.56
N TRP A 92 -14.62 -7.65 5.33
CA TRP A 92 -14.25 -6.26 5.06
C TRP A 92 -15.29 -5.24 5.59
N PRO A 93 -16.62 -5.43 5.41
CA PRO A 93 -17.61 -4.49 5.93
C PRO A 93 -17.57 -4.30 7.45
N GLN A 94 -17.07 -5.30 8.19
CA GLN A 94 -16.96 -5.25 9.65
C GLN A 94 -15.71 -4.48 10.13
N PHE A 95 -14.65 -4.47 9.33
CA PHE A 95 -13.31 -4.01 9.75
C PHE A 95 -12.78 -2.79 8.98
N SER A 96 -13.44 -2.38 7.89
CA SER A 96 -12.95 -1.33 6.99
C SER A 96 -12.63 -0.03 7.73
N SER A 97 -13.55 0.44 8.58
CA SER A 97 -13.36 1.65 9.39
C SER A 97 -12.12 1.57 10.30
N GLN A 98 -11.91 0.42 10.93
CA GLN A 98 -10.75 0.17 11.79
C GLN A 98 -9.46 0.12 10.96
N PHE A 99 -9.48 -0.44 9.75
CA PHE A 99 -8.29 -0.51 8.91
C PHE A 99 -7.88 0.86 8.37
N TYR A 100 -8.84 1.72 7.97
CA TYR A 100 -8.54 3.12 7.68
C TYR A 100 -8.00 3.85 8.90
N THR A 101 -8.55 3.59 10.10
CA THR A 101 -8.04 4.18 11.35
C THR A 101 -6.58 3.77 11.61
N ILE A 102 -6.27 2.47 11.44
CA ILE A 102 -4.90 1.94 11.59
C ILE A 102 -3.97 2.61 10.57
N ALA A 103 -4.37 2.68 9.29
CA ALA A 103 -3.59 3.30 8.23
C ALA A 103 -3.30 4.79 8.51
N HIS A 104 -4.33 5.58 8.81
CA HIS A 104 -4.17 7.00 9.12
C HIS A 104 -3.34 7.26 10.39
N SER A 105 -3.34 6.32 11.34
CA SER A 105 -2.52 6.43 12.56
C SER A 105 -1.03 6.19 12.32
N PHE A 106 -0.65 5.55 11.20
CA PHE A 106 0.74 5.23 10.89
C PHE A 106 1.58 6.48 10.64
N ASN A 107 2.56 6.72 11.51
CA ASN A 107 3.45 7.87 11.44
C ASN A 107 4.85 7.48 11.89
N LEU A 108 5.87 8.08 11.27
CA LEU A 108 7.26 7.93 11.70
C LEU A 108 7.56 8.90 12.84
N VAL A 109 8.11 8.41 13.95
CA VAL A 109 8.59 9.23 15.08
C VAL A 109 9.99 9.78 14.83
#